data_AF-A0A0Q9PMC1-F1
#
_entry.id   AF-A0A0Q9PMC1-F1
#
_cell.length_a   1.000
_cell.length_b   1.000
_cell.length_c   1.000
_cell.angle_alpha   90.00
_cell.angle_beta   90.00
_cell.angle_gamma   90.00
#
_symmetry.space_group_name_H-M   'P 1'
#
loop_
_entity.id
_entity.type
_entity.pdbx_description
1 polymer ?
#
loop_
_entity_poly.entity_id
_entity_poly.type
_entity_poly.pdbx_seq_one_letter_code
_entity_poly.pdbx_strand_id
1 'polypeptide(L)' 'MNNSNDALARRLDEMEVKLTFIDEAVQALTTADADQSQRIAALERALRDLRGEMASMRIAQGDDPHNEPPPPHY' A
#
# COMPACT_ATOMS: atom_id res chain seq x y z
N MET A 1 -36.01 12.92 -42.21
CA MET A 1 -35.05 11.87 -41.83
C MET A 1 -33.67 12.41 -41.44
N ASN A 2 -33.31 13.68 -41.71
CA ASN A 2 -32.00 14.24 -41.35
C ASN A 2 -31.82 14.49 -39.83
N ASN A 3 -32.86 15.01 -39.15
CA ASN A 3 -32.77 15.41 -37.74
C ASN A 3 -32.42 14.28 -36.76
N SER A 4 -32.82 13.03 -37.05
CA SER A 4 -32.52 11.88 -36.21
C SER A 4 -31.05 11.46 -36.31
N ASN A 5 -30.45 11.57 -37.50
CA ASN A 5 -29.03 11.34 -37.70
C ASN A 5 -28.19 12.44 -37.04
N ASP A 6 -28.62 13.70 -37.14
CA ASP A 6 -27.92 14.83 -36.50
C ASP A 6 -27.95 14.72 -34.96
N ALA A 7 -29.08 14.27 -34.39
CA ALA A 7 -29.20 14.01 -32.96
C ALA A 7 -28.34 12.81 -32.50
N LEU A 8 -28.24 11.76 -33.32
CA LEU A 8 -27.39 10.60 -33.04
C LEU A 8 -25.91 10.98 -33.09
N ALA A 9 -25.48 11.73 -34.10
CA ALA A 9 -24.11 12.21 -34.24
C ALA A 9 -23.69 13.05 -33.02
N ARG A 10 -24.54 13.99 -32.60
CA ARG A 10 -24.27 14.80 -31.39
C ARG A 10 -24.12 13.96 -30.13
N ARG A 11 -24.95 12.92 -29.96
CA ARG A 11 -24.86 12.02 -28.81
C ARG A 11 -23.59 11.18 -28.85
N LEU A 12 -23.12 10.78 -30.03
CA LEU A 12 -21.85 10.08 -30.20
C LEU A 12 -20.68 10.98 -29.82
N ASP A 13 -20.66 12.23 -30.29
CA ASP A 13 -19.62 13.21 -29.93
C ASP A 13 -19.57 13.43 -28.40
N GLU A 14 -20.73 13.59 -27.76
CA GLU A 14 -20.82 13.71 -26.30
C GLU A 14 -20.32 12.45 -25.57
N MET A 15 -20.58 11.26 -26.13
CA MET A 15 -20.10 10.01 -25.56
C MET A 15 -18.60 9.84 -25.73
N GLU A 16 -18.03 10.27 -26.86
CA GLU A 16 -16.60 10.23 -27.11
C GLU A 16 -15.84 11.12 -26.11
N VAL A 17 -16.32 12.35 -25.89
CA VAL A 17 -15.76 13.25 -24.87
C VAL A 17 -15.84 12.62 -23.48
N LYS A 18 -17.00 12.07 -23.09
CA LYS A 18 -17.18 11.41 -21.79
C LYS A 18 -16.25 10.21 -21.65
N LEU A 19 -16.02 9.45 -22.71
CA LEU A 19 -15.14 8.29 -22.70
C LEU A 19 -13.69 8.70 -22.47
N THR A 20 -13.22 9.77 -23.13
CA THR A 20 -11.87 10.31 -22.90
C THR A 20 -11.68 10.73 -21.43
N PHE A 21 -12.65 11.42 -20.83
CA PHE A 21 -12.57 11.78 -19.40
C PHE A 21 -12.55 10.56 -18.48
N ILE A 22 -13.31 9.51 -18.79
CA ILE A 22 -13.31 8.27 -18.01
C ILE A 22 -11.95 7.57 -18.14
N ASP A 23 -11.37 7.53 -19.33
CA ASP A 23 -10.06 6.92 -19.58
C ASP A 23 -8.97 7.64 -18.77
N GLU A 24 -8.95 8.97 -18.80
CA GLU A 24 -8.04 9.78 -17.99
C GLU A 24 -8.22 9.53 -16.49
N ALA A 25 -9.48 9.47 -16.02
CA ALA A 25 -9.77 9.21 -14.62
C ALA A 25 -9.33 7.81 -14.16
N VAL A 26 -9.51 6.79 -15.01
CA VAL A 26 -9.05 5.42 -14.74
C VAL A 26 -7.52 5.40 -14.67
N GLN A 27 -6.83 6.03 -15.61
CA GLN A 27 -5.37 6.09 -15.62
C GLN A 27 -4.81 6.79 -14.37
N ALA A 28 -5.45 7.87 -13.93
CA ALA A 28 -5.10 8.57 -12.70
C ALA A 28 -5.32 7.67 -11.46
N LEU A 29 -6.44 6.95 -11.41
CA LEU A 29 -6.74 6.04 -10.32
C LEU A 29 -5.76 4.86 -10.23
N THR A 30 -5.42 4.25 -11.38
CA THR A 30 -4.42 3.17 -11.44
C THR A 30 -3.05 3.65 -10.96
N THR A 31 -2.67 4.87 -11.32
CA THR A 31 -1.41 5.47 -10.86
C THR A 31 -1.41 5.69 -9.34
N ALA A 32 -2.51 6.21 -8.80
CA ALA A 32 -2.67 6.42 -7.36
C ALA A 32 -2.67 5.11 -6.57
N ASP A 33 -3.31 4.05 -7.10
CA ASP A 33 -3.34 2.73 -6.49
C ASP A 33 -1.94 2.08 -6.43
N ALA A 34 -1.16 2.23 -7.50
CA ALA A 34 0.23 1.76 -7.53
C ALA A 34 1.11 2.45 -6.48
N ASP A 35 1.00 3.78 -6.35
CA ASP A 35 1.74 4.56 -5.34
C ASP A 35 1.34 4.13 -3.92
N GLN A 36 0.03 3.98 -3.66
CA GLN A 36 -0.46 3.53 -2.36
C GLN A 36 0.04 2.12 -2.02
N SER A 37 0.02 1.20 -3.00
CA SER A 37 0.53 -0.16 -2.82
C SER A 37 2.02 -0.18 -2.45
N GLN A 38 2.83 0.65 -3.11
CA GLN A 38 4.26 0.81 -2.78
C GLN A 38 4.45 1.36 -1.37
N ARG A 39 3.66 2.38 -0.99
CA ARG A 39 3.72 2.99 0.34
C ARG A 39 3.32 2.01 1.44
N ILE A 40 2.29 1.20 1.21
CA ILE A 40 1.87 0.14 2.15
C ILE A 40 3.01 -0.88 2.32
N ALA A 41 3.59 -1.37 1.22
CA ALA A 41 4.69 -2.33 1.29
C ALA A 41 5.91 -1.78 2.07
N ALA A 42 6.21 -0.49 1.89
CA ALA A 42 7.27 0.19 2.65
C ALA A 42 6.95 0.28 4.15
N LEU A 43 5.71 0.63 4.51
CA LEU A 43 5.27 0.69 5.90
C LEU A 43 5.29 -0.68 6.57
N GLU A 44 4.82 -1.72 5.88
CA GLU A 44 4.89 -3.09 6.39
C GLU A 44 6.32 -3.54 6.65
N ARG A 45 7.26 -3.16 5.79
CA ARG A 45 8.68 -3.45 6.00
C ARG A 45 9.21 -2.73 7.24
N ALA A 46 8.96 -1.43 7.37
CA ALA A 46 9.38 -0.65 8.53
C ALA A 46 8.81 -1.22 9.85
N LEU A 47 7.56 -1.68 9.85
CA LEU A 47 6.96 -2.33 11.02
C LEU A 47 7.61 -3.66 11.37
N ARG A 48 7.97 -4.48 10.36
CA ARG A 48 8.71 -5.73 10.59
C ARG A 48 10.09 -5.46 11.17
N ASP A 49 10.79 -4.46 10.65
CA ASP A 49 12.13 -4.06 11.10
C ASP A 49 12.08 -3.57 12.56
N LEU A 50 11.14 -2.67 12.89
CA LEU A 50 10.91 -2.19 14.26
C LEU A 50 10.60 -3.34 15.24
N ARG A 51 9.76 -4.30 14.83
CA ARG A 51 9.47 -5.48 15.64
C ARG A 51 10.73 -6.32 15.88
N GLY A 52 11.60 -6.45 14.88
CA GLY A 52 12.89 -7.12 15.01
C GLY A 52 13.81 -6.43 16.01
N GLU A 53 13.89 -5.09 15.95
CA GLU A 53 14.66 -4.29 16.92
C GLU A 53 14.11 -4.42 18.35
N MET A 54 12.79 -4.39 18.54
CA MET A 54 12.21 -4.60 19.86
C MET A 54 12.50 -6.00 20.42
N ALA A 55 12.47 -7.04 19.57
CA ALA A 55 12.79 -8.39 19.96
C ALA A 55 14.27 -8.54 20.37
N SER A 56 15.19 -7.91 19.62
CA SER A 56 16.62 -7.94 19.95
C SER A 56 16.91 -7.19 21.25
N MET A 57 16.26 -6.04 21.49
CA MET A 57 16.35 -5.31 22.76
C MET A 57 15.83 -6.13 23.95
N ARG A 58 14.74 -6.89 23.76
CA ARG A 58 14.20 -7.78 24.82
C ARG A 58 15.20 -8.88 25.18
N ILE A 59 15.85 -9.48 24.19
CA ILE A 59 16.87 -10.52 24.41
C ILE A 59 18.08 -9.92 25.14
N ALA A 60 18.55 -8.73 24.71
CA ALA A 60 19.67 -8.05 25.34
C ALA A 60 19.44 -7.67 26.82
N GLN A 61 18.18 -7.59 27.26
CA GLN A 61 17.80 -7.32 28.65
C GLN A 61 17.53 -8.60 29.47
N GLY A 62 17.55 -9.79 28.85
CA GLY A 62 16.99 -11.03 29.40
C GLY A 62 17.92 -11.90 30.25
N ASP A 63 19.24 -11.76 30.13
CA ASP A 63 20.20 -12.51 30.95
C ASP A 63 20.86 -11.58 31.96
N ASP A 64 20.39 -11.62 33.21
CA ASP A 64 21.17 -11.18 34.36
C ASP A 64 21.97 -12.39 34.89
N PRO A 65 23.27 -12.51 34.61
CA PRO A 65 24.11 -13.62 35.06
C PRO A 65 24.28 -13.67 36.59
N HIS A 66 23.75 -12.70 37.35
CA HIS A 66 23.76 -12.72 38.81
C HIS A 66 22.66 -13.62 39.43
N ASN A 67 21.79 -14.24 38.61
CA ASN A 67 20.69 -15.08 39.08
C ASN A 67 20.96 -16.60 38.98
N GLU A 68 22.20 -17.00 38.64
CA GLU A 68 22.59 -18.41 38.66
C GLU A 68 22.89 -18.87 40.10
N PRO A 69 22.32 -20.01 40.56
CA PRO A 69 22.66 -20.56 41.86
C PRO A 69 24.16 -20.91 41.92
N PRO A 70 24.86 -20.64 43.05
CA PRO A 70 26.27 -20.95 43.17
C PRO A 70 26.53 -22.46 42.95
N PRO A 71 27.68 -22.83 42.33
CA PRO A 71 27.94 -24.22 41.97
C PRO A 71 27.91 -25.15 43.19
N PRO A 72 27.37 -26.38 43.05
CA PRO A 72 27.42 -27.35 44.13
C PRO A 72 28.87 -27.72 44.43
N HIS A 73 29.30 -27.50 45.68
CA HIS A 73 30.57 -28.01 46.19
C HIS A 73 30.42 -29.51 46.46
N TYR A 74 31.08 -30.34 45.64
CA TYR A 74 31.25 -31.78 45.84
C TYR A 74 32.54 -32.07 46.61
#